data_AF-Q2JSV9-F1
#
_entry.id   AF-Q2JSV9-F1
#
_cell.length_a   1.000
_cell.length_b   1.000
_cell.length_c   1.000
_cell.angle_alpha   90.00
_cell.angle_beta   90.00
_cell.angle_gamma   90.00
#
_symmetry.space_group_name_H-M   'P 1'
#
loop_
_entity.id
_entity.type
_entity.pdbx_description
1 polymer ?
#
loop_
_entity_poly.entity_id
_entity_poly.type
_entity_poly.pdbx_seq_one_letter_code
_entity_poly.pdbx_strand_id
1 'polypeptide(L)'
;MPAWLLAVAEPVTEATEGSAEKGILDAILESNLINIAIILSLLYILGRRVVGEALAKRREGILEELRQAEQRKQEAIERLAEEQQKLAQAQQEAERIRKQAEANAEARRQELLQQAEREIERLRANAERDLSAEQEQILQELRRQIVRQALSKVEQELPQHLNEQVHQRLIERGIQMIAR
;
A
#
# COMPACT_ATOMS: atom_id res chain seq x y z
N MET A 1 20.29 -96.82 -102.88
CA MET A 1 20.81 -96.88 -101.50
C MET A 1 22.33 -96.87 -101.57
N PRO A 2 22.99 -95.89 -100.94
CA PRO A 2 23.60 -96.09 -99.61
C PRO A 2 23.03 -95.05 -98.61
N ALA A 3 22.74 -95.30 -97.34
CA ALA A 3 23.34 -96.07 -96.25
C ALA A 3 24.51 -95.34 -95.54
N TRP A 4 24.23 -94.94 -94.29
CA TRP A 4 25.11 -94.45 -93.21
C TRP A 4 25.48 -92.95 -93.30
N LEU A 5 25.02 -92.04 -92.44
CA LEU A 5 24.90 -92.06 -90.96
C LEU A 5 26.25 -92.10 -90.22
N LEU A 6 27.20 -91.31 -90.72
CA LEU A 6 28.20 -90.61 -89.90
C LEU A 6 27.70 -89.16 -89.83
N ALA A 7 26.97 -88.67 -88.81
CA ALA A 7 27.29 -88.70 -87.39
C ALA A 7 28.76 -88.35 -87.10
N VAL A 8 29.29 -87.36 -87.83
CA VAL A 8 30.31 -86.48 -87.27
C VAL A 8 29.61 -85.15 -87.03
N ALA A 9 29.12 -85.01 -85.80
CA ALA A 9 28.86 -83.73 -85.20
C ALA A 9 30.20 -82.97 -85.21
N GLU A 10 30.46 -82.23 -86.29
CA GLU A 10 31.47 -81.18 -86.21
C GLU A 10 30.91 -80.14 -85.22
N PRO A 11 31.69 -79.73 -84.21
CA PRO A 11 31.22 -78.75 -83.28
C PRO A 11 30.98 -77.46 -84.08
N VAL A 12 29.71 -77.12 -84.23
CA VAL A 12 29.32 -75.72 -84.39
C VAL A 12 29.98 -75.02 -83.21
N THR A 13 31.06 -74.32 -83.50
CA THR A 13 31.78 -73.55 -82.51
C THR A 13 30.95 -72.30 -82.23
N GLU A 14 29.87 -72.50 -81.48
CA GLU A 14 29.06 -71.49 -80.77
C GLU A 14 29.88 -70.73 -79.70
N ALA A 15 31.21 -70.81 -79.74
CA ALA A 15 32.11 -70.30 -78.71
C ALA A 15 32.44 -68.79 -78.84
N THR A 16 31.83 -68.06 -79.78
CA THR A 16 32.09 -66.61 -79.94
C THR A 16 30.99 -65.71 -79.38
N GLU A 17 29.77 -66.21 -79.14
CA GLU A 17 28.68 -65.39 -78.57
C GLU A 17 28.86 -65.18 -77.05
N GLY A 18 29.39 -66.18 -76.32
CA GLY A 18 29.51 -66.13 -74.86
C GLY A 18 30.55 -65.14 -74.31
N SER A 19 31.54 -64.69 -75.10
CA SER A 19 32.52 -63.69 -74.65
C SER A 19 31.96 -62.26 -74.78
N ALA A 20 31.23 -61.98 -75.86
CA ALA A 20 30.51 -60.71 -76.02
C ALA A 20 29.35 -60.60 -75.02
N GLU A 21 28.60 -61.69 -74.79
CA GLU A 21 27.54 -61.75 -73.78
C GLU A 21 28.09 -61.52 -72.36
N LYS A 22 29.20 -62.18 -72.00
CA LYS A 22 29.91 -61.92 -70.73
C LYS A 22 30.35 -60.46 -70.59
N GLY A 23 30.95 -59.87 -71.63
CA GLY A 23 31.37 -58.47 -71.59
C GLY A 23 30.20 -57.49 -71.40
N ILE A 24 29.06 -57.75 -72.04
CA ILE A 24 27.84 -56.96 -71.86
C ILE A 24 27.26 -57.17 -70.44
N LEU A 25 27.22 -58.42 -69.95
CA LEU A 25 26.79 -58.74 -68.58
C LEU A 25 27.68 -58.05 -67.54
N ASP A 26 29.00 -58.14 -67.68
CA ASP A 26 29.98 -57.49 -66.80
C ASP A 26 29.81 -55.97 -66.83
N ALA A 27 29.60 -55.35 -68.00
CA ALA A 27 29.33 -53.92 -68.12
C ALA A 27 27.98 -53.49 -67.48
N ILE A 28 26.93 -54.33 -67.58
CA ILE A 28 25.65 -54.10 -66.91
C ILE A 28 25.79 -54.24 -65.38
N LEU A 29 26.55 -55.24 -64.92
CA LEU A 29 26.84 -55.43 -63.50
C LEU A 29 27.66 -54.28 -62.93
N GLU A 30 28.69 -53.83 -63.64
CA GLU A 30 29.54 -52.71 -63.25
C GLU A 30 28.77 -51.39 -63.18
N SER A 31 27.95 -51.08 -64.19
CA SER A 31 27.08 -49.88 -64.19
C SER A 31 26.04 -49.91 -63.07
N ASN A 32 25.43 -51.08 -62.78
CA ASN A 32 24.53 -51.25 -61.64
C ASN A 32 25.26 -51.06 -60.29
N LEU A 33 26.47 -51.58 -60.15
CA LEU A 33 27.28 -51.43 -58.93
C LEU A 33 27.64 -49.96 -58.69
N ILE A 34 28.03 -49.22 -59.73
CA ILE A 34 28.30 -47.78 -59.65
C ILE A 34 27.04 -47.01 -59.24
N ASN A 35 25.88 -47.31 -59.84
CA ASN A 35 24.61 -46.67 -59.49
C ASN A 35 24.24 -46.94 -58.01
N ILE A 36 24.35 -48.18 -57.55
CA ILE A 36 24.14 -48.54 -56.13
C ILE A 36 25.12 -47.79 -55.23
N ALA A 37 26.41 -47.70 -55.60
CA ALA A 37 27.40 -46.97 -54.83
C ALA A 37 27.09 -45.47 -54.73
N ILE A 38 26.61 -44.85 -55.81
CA ILE A 38 26.16 -43.45 -55.83
C ILE A 38 24.94 -43.26 -54.92
N ILE A 39 23.93 -44.13 -55.03
CA ILE A 39 22.71 -44.08 -54.19
C ILE A 39 23.08 -44.26 -52.71
N LEU A 40 23.93 -45.23 -52.37
CA LEU A 40 24.39 -45.46 -51.00
C LEU A 40 25.19 -44.28 -50.46
N SER A 41 26.06 -43.68 -51.27
CA SER A 41 26.84 -42.49 -50.88
C SER A 41 25.93 -41.28 -50.62
N LEU A 42 24.95 -41.06 -51.50
CA LEU A 42 23.96 -39.98 -51.36
C LEU A 42 23.08 -40.22 -50.11
N LEU A 43 22.59 -41.44 -49.90
CA LEU A 43 21.80 -41.82 -48.75
C LEU A 43 22.57 -41.66 -47.44
N TYR A 44 23.87 -42.01 -47.42
CA TYR A 44 24.73 -41.84 -46.26
C TYR A 44 24.92 -40.36 -45.90
N ILE A 45 25.22 -39.50 -46.89
CA ILE A 45 25.44 -38.06 -46.65
C ILE A 45 24.12 -37.38 -46.26
N LEU A 46 23.04 -37.61 -47.00
CA LEU A 46 21.74 -37.00 -46.73
C LEU A 46 21.13 -37.53 -45.44
N GLY A 47 21.21 -38.83 -45.18
CA GLY A 47 20.74 -39.46 -43.96
C GLY A 47 21.45 -38.93 -42.71
N ARG A 48 22.79 -38.82 -42.75
CA ARG A 48 23.56 -38.22 -41.65
C ARG A 48 23.17 -36.76 -41.40
N ARG A 49 22.93 -36.00 -42.46
CA ARG A 49 22.50 -34.59 -42.37
C ARG A 49 21.11 -34.48 -41.73
N VAL A 50 20.11 -35.19 -42.25
CA VAL A 50 18.73 -35.13 -41.74
C VAL A 50 18.64 -35.61 -40.30
N VAL A 51 19.29 -36.73 -39.96
CA VAL A 51 19.30 -37.25 -38.58
C VAL A 51 20.04 -36.29 -37.64
N GLY A 52 21.17 -35.73 -38.08
CA GLY A 52 21.93 -34.73 -37.32
C GLY A 52 21.12 -33.46 -37.06
N GLU A 53 20.46 -32.91 -38.07
CA GLU A 53 19.59 -31.73 -37.97
C GLU A 53 18.37 -32.01 -37.06
N ALA A 54 17.74 -33.18 -37.16
CA ALA A 54 16.61 -33.56 -36.31
C ALA A 54 17.02 -33.71 -34.83
N LEU A 55 18.18 -34.29 -34.55
CA LEU A 55 18.73 -34.41 -33.19
C LEU A 55 19.17 -33.05 -32.65
N ALA A 56 19.81 -32.21 -33.48
CA ALA A 56 20.19 -30.86 -33.12
C ALA A 56 18.97 -30.01 -32.76
N LYS A 57 17.92 -30.04 -33.59
CA LYS A 57 16.66 -29.33 -33.35
C LYS A 57 15.96 -29.80 -32.07
N ARG A 58 15.94 -31.12 -31.80
CA ARG A 58 15.42 -31.66 -30.54
C ARG A 58 16.24 -31.19 -29.34
N ARG A 59 17.56 -31.24 -29.43
CA ARG A 59 18.46 -30.76 -28.37
C ARG A 59 18.27 -29.27 -28.10
N GLU A 60 18.18 -28.46 -29.16
CA GLU A 60 17.94 -27.02 -29.05
C GLU A 60 16.58 -26.72 -28.42
N GLY A 61 15.51 -27.42 -28.83
CA GLY A 61 14.18 -27.30 -28.22
C GLY A 61 14.18 -27.63 -26.72
N ILE A 62 14.82 -28.73 -26.31
CA ILE A 62 14.94 -29.10 -24.89
C ILE A 62 15.76 -28.06 -24.12
N LEU A 63 16.87 -27.57 -24.68
CA LEU A 63 17.69 -26.54 -24.03
C LEU A 63 16.92 -25.23 -23.88
N GLU A 64 16.12 -24.86 -24.88
CA GLU A 64 15.29 -23.66 -24.84
C GLU A 64 14.15 -23.79 -23.83
N GLU A 65 13.44 -24.92 -23.81
CA GLU A 65 12.42 -25.21 -22.80
C GLU A 65 13.00 -25.21 -21.39
N LEU A 66 14.19 -25.78 -21.19
CA LEU A 66 14.88 -25.76 -19.90
C LEU A 66 15.26 -24.34 -19.48
N ARG A 67 15.82 -23.53 -20.39
CA ARG A 67 16.15 -22.12 -20.10
C ARG A 67 14.91 -21.32 -19.76
N GLN A 68 13.81 -21.50 -20.48
CA GLN A 68 12.54 -20.81 -20.19
C GLN A 68 11.97 -21.24 -18.85
N ALA A 69 12.06 -22.53 -18.50
CA ALA A 69 11.64 -23.03 -17.19
C ALA A 69 12.50 -22.46 -16.05
N GLU A 70 13.82 -22.39 -16.23
CA GLU A 70 14.74 -21.78 -15.28
C GLU A 70 14.48 -20.27 -15.12
N GLN A 71 14.30 -19.54 -16.21
CA GLN A 71 13.95 -18.12 -16.20
C GLN A 71 12.63 -17.87 -15.46
N ARG A 72 11.56 -18.61 -15.79
CA ARG A 72 10.27 -18.47 -15.11
C ARG A 72 10.36 -18.79 -13.62
N LYS A 73 11.14 -19.81 -13.25
CA LYS A 73 11.39 -20.14 -11.84
C LYS A 73 12.11 -19.00 -11.14
N GLN A 74 13.16 -18.45 -11.75
CA GLN A 74 13.93 -17.35 -11.18
C GLN A 74 13.06 -16.09 -11.02
N GLU A 75 12.31 -15.71 -12.05
CA GLU A 75 11.36 -14.60 -11.99
C GLU A 75 10.30 -14.81 -10.90
N ALA A 76 9.79 -16.04 -10.74
CA ALA A 76 8.83 -16.34 -9.68
C ALA A 76 9.44 -16.21 -8.28
N ILE A 77 10.69 -16.63 -8.09
CA ILE A 77 11.42 -16.48 -6.82
C ILE A 77 11.68 -15.00 -6.52
N GLU A 78 12.12 -14.23 -7.52
CA GLU A 78 12.38 -12.79 -7.38
C GLU A 78 11.10 -12.02 -7.03
N ARG A 79 10.00 -12.28 -7.76
CA ARG A 79 8.70 -11.68 -7.46
C ARG A 79 8.20 -12.08 -6.07
N LEU A 80 8.35 -13.34 -5.69
CA LEU A 80 7.95 -13.79 -4.35
C LEU A 80 8.75 -13.08 -3.25
N ALA A 81 10.07 -12.94 -3.43
CA ALA A 81 10.93 -12.23 -2.48
C ALA A 81 10.56 -10.74 -2.39
N GLU A 82 10.31 -10.10 -3.54
CA GLU A 82 9.89 -8.69 -3.60
C GLU A 82 8.55 -8.48 -2.88
N GLU A 83 7.55 -9.33 -3.13
CA GLU A 83 6.24 -9.23 -2.49
C GLU A 83 6.31 -9.56 -0.99
N GLN A 84 7.14 -10.52 -0.57
CA GLN A 84 7.40 -10.78 0.85
C GLN A 84 8.06 -9.58 1.54
N GLN A 85 9.01 -8.92 0.87
CA GLN A 85 9.64 -7.71 1.38
C GLN A 85 8.62 -6.57 1.50
N LYS A 86 7.79 -6.33 0.48
CA LYS A 86 6.72 -5.33 0.52
C LYS A 86 5.74 -5.61 1.65
N LEU A 87 5.33 -6.88 1.83
CA LEU A 87 4.43 -7.27 2.92
C LEU A 87 5.07 -7.00 4.29
N ALA A 88 6.33 -7.38 4.49
CA ALA A 88 7.04 -7.12 5.74
C ALA A 88 7.17 -5.61 6.02
N GLN A 89 7.49 -4.80 5.01
CA GLN A 89 7.54 -3.34 5.13
C GLN A 89 6.17 -2.75 5.45
N ALA A 90 5.11 -3.21 4.78
CA ALA A 90 3.74 -2.77 5.07
C ALA A 90 3.29 -3.11 6.49
N GLN A 91 3.67 -4.30 7.00
CA GLN A 91 3.39 -4.71 8.37
C GLN A 91 4.14 -3.84 9.40
N GLN A 92 5.43 -3.57 9.16
CA GLN A 92 6.22 -2.68 10.02
C GLN A 92 5.67 -1.26 10.02
N GLU A 93 5.28 -0.75 8.85
CA GLU A 93 4.70 0.59 8.71
C GLU A 93 3.33 0.68 9.41
N ALA A 94 2.48 -0.33 9.25
CA ALA A 94 1.20 -0.40 9.96
C ALA A 94 1.39 -0.43 11.49
N GLU A 95 2.37 -1.20 11.99
CA GLU A 95 2.68 -1.23 13.42
C GLU A 95 3.22 0.12 13.92
N ARG A 96 4.07 0.78 13.12
CA ARG A 96 4.59 2.12 13.40
C ARG A 96 3.48 3.15 13.47
N ILE A 97 2.54 3.14 12.51
CA ILE A 97 1.37 4.02 12.48
C ILE A 97 0.50 3.78 13.71
N ARG A 98 0.22 2.51 14.08
CA ARG A 98 -0.58 2.19 15.27
C ARG A 98 0.08 2.70 16.55
N LYS A 99 1.37 2.45 16.75
CA LYS A 99 2.12 2.94 17.91
C LYS A 99 2.15 4.47 17.97
N GLN A 100 2.32 5.14 16.83
CA GLN A 100 2.28 6.60 16.77
C GLN A 100 0.88 7.15 17.08
N ALA A 101 -0.18 6.50 16.59
CA ALA A 101 -1.55 6.89 16.88
C ALA A 101 -1.88 6.74 18.37
N GLU A 102 -1.47 5.63 19.00
CA GLU A 102 -1.61 5.41 20.44
C GLU A 102 -0.86 6.47 21.26
N ALA A 103 0.40 6.75 20.92
CA ALA A 103 1.20 7.77 21.59
C ALA A 103 0.61 9.18 21.42
N ASN A 104 0.13 9.52 20.23
CA ASN A 104 -0.52 10.81 19.95
C ASN A 104 -1.85 10.94 20.69
N ALA A 105 -2.64 9.86 20.76
CA ALA A 105 -3.91 9.84 21.49
C ALA A 105 -3.68 10.05 22.98
N GLU A 106 -2.66 9.40 23.57
CA GLU A 106 -2.32 9.56 24.98
C GLU A 106 -1.78 10.97 25.28
N ALA A 107 -0.88 11.49 24.44
CA ALA A 107 -0.38 12.86 24.57
C ALA A 107 -1.52 13.89 24.47
N ARG A 108 -2.44 13.71 23.52
CA ARG A 108 -3.60 14.59 23.35
C ARG A 108 -4.57 14.48 24.52
N ARG A 109 -4.78 13.27 25.06
CA ARG A 109 -5.59 13.06 26.26
C ARG A 109 -5.01 13.81 27.46
N GLN A 110 -3.70 13.70 27.69
CA GLN A 110 -3.02 14.41 28.77
C GLN A 110 -3.10 15.92 28.60
N GLU A 111 -2.91 16.42 27.38
CA GLU A 111 -3.05 17.85 27.06
C GLU A 111 -4.47 18.35 27.37
N LEU A 112 -5.51 17.62 26.95
CA LEU A 112 -6.90 17.96 27.21
C LEU A 112 -7.23 17.96 28.70
N LEU A 113 -6.72 16.99 29.46
CA LEU A 113 -6.90 16.95 30.92
C LEU A 113 -6.25 18.16 31.59
N GLN A 114 -5.02 18.50 31.22
CA GLN A 114 -4.34 19.69 31.76
C GLN A 114 -5.05 20.99 31.37
N GLN A 115 -5.58 21.08 30.14
CA GLN A 115 -6.37 22.23 29.71
C GLN A 115 -7.66 22.35 30.52
N ALA A 116 -8.40 21.24 30.68
CA ALA A 116 -9.62 21.22 31.48
C ALA A 116 -9.36 21.58 32.95
N GLU A 117 -8.29 21.09 33.56
CA GLU A 117 -7.90 21.45 34.93
C GLU A 117 -7.63 22.96 35.05
N ARG A 118 -6.84 23.54 34.14
CA ARG A 118 -6.57 24.98 34.13
C ARG A 118 -7.84 25.81 33.90
N GLU A 119 -8.75 25.34 33.04
CA GLU A 119 -10.03 26.00 32.80
C GLU A 119 -10.93 25.95 34.03
N ILE A 120 -10.99 24.81 34.72
CA ILE A 120 -11.73 24.68 35.99
C ILE A 120 -11.15 25.61 37.06
N GLU A 121 -9.84 25.66 37.21
CA GLU A 121 -9.18 26.57 38.16
C GLU A 121 -9.47 28.04 37.84
N ARG A 122 -9.38 28.43 36.57
CA ARG A 122 -9.73 29.78 36.12
C ARG A 122 -11.20 30.10 36.37
N LEU A 123 -12.10 29.16 36.10
CA LEU A 123 -13.54 29.33 36.30
C LEU A 123 -13.85 29.50 37.79
N ARG A 124 -13.23 28.69 38.67
CA ARG A 124 -13.38 28.82 40.13
C ARG A 124 -12.85 30.17 40.63
N ALA A 125 -11.65 30.55 40.21
CA ALA A 125 -11.06 31.83 40.62
C ALA A 125 -11.87 33.04 40.13
N ASN A 126 -12.46 32.95 38.94
CA ASN A 126 -13.37 34.00 38.44
C ASN A 126 -14.68 34.01 39.22
N ALA A 127 -15.30 32.86 39.46
CA ALA A 127 -16.53 32.77 40.26
C ALA A 127 -16.36 33.30 41.69
N GLU A 128 -15.22 33.04 42.35
CA GLU A 128 -14.89 33.59 43.66
C GLU A 128 -14.73 35.12 43.61
N ARG A 129 -14.09 35.65 42.56
CA ARG A 129 -13.95 37.10 42.35
C ARG A 129 -15.30 37.76 42.06
N ASP A 130 -16.12 37.16 41.22
CA ASP A 130 -17.43 37.68 40.87
C ASP A 130 -18.37 37.67 42.08
N LEU A 131 -18.38 36.58 42.85
CA LEU A 131 -19.17 36.46 44.08
C LEU A 131 -18.77 37.52 45.12
N SER A 132 -17.47 37.74 45.32
CA SER A 132 -16.99 38.75 46.28
C SER A 132 -17.30 40.17 45.83
N ALA A 133 -17.17 40.47 44.54
CA ALA A 133 -17.57 41.76 43.96
C ALA A 133 -19.07 42.00 44.08
N GLU A 134 -19.90 40.98 43.80
CA GLU A 134 -21.36 41.06 43.91
C GLU A 134 -21.79 41.26 45.37
N GLN A 135 -21.17 40.54 46.32
CA GLN A 135 -21.41 40.74 47.76
C GLN A 135 -21.09 42.17 48.20
N GLU A 136 -19.96 42.72 47.74
CA GLU A 136 -19.60 44.11 48.07
C GLU A 136 -20.62 45.11 47.49
N GLN A 137 -21.04 44.91 46.24
CA GLN A 137 -22.06 45.75 45.59
C GLN A 137 -23.40 45.70 46.33
N ILE A 138 -23.86 44.49 46.71
CA ILE A 138 -25.10 44.30 47.49
C ILE A 138 -25.00 45.00 48.84
N LEU A 139 -23.86 44.87 49.55
CA LEU A 139 -23.65 45.53 50.84
C LEU A 139 -23.66 47.06 50.71
N GLN A 140 -23.03 47.61 49.65
CA GLN A 140 -23.04 49.04 49.39
C GLN A 140 -24.46 49.55 49.08
N GLU A 141 -25.23 48.83 48.27
CA GLU A 141 -26.60 49.20 47.94
C GLU A 141 -27.53 49.09 49.16
N LEU A 142 -27.37 48.05 49.99
CA LEU A 142 -28.12 47.90 51.24
C LEU A 142 -27.84 49.06 52.20
N ARG A 143 -26.58 49.47 52.37
CA ARG A 143 -26.22 50.64 53.18
C ARG A 143 -26.90 51.91 52.66
N ARG A 144 -26.91 52.14 51.34
CA ARG A 144 -27.60 53.28 50.73
C ARG A 144 -29.11 53.23 50.95
N GLN A 145 -29.73 52.05 50.87
CA GLN A 145 -31.15 51.86 51.15
C GLN A 145 -31.49 52.17 52.61
N ILE A 146 -30.71 51.66 53.57
CA ILE A 146 -30.91 51.92 55.00
C ILE A 146 -30.76 53.42 55.30
N VAL A 147 -29.74 54.09 54.76
CA VAL A 147 -29.55 55.54 54.95
C VAL A 147 -30.72 56.33 54.36
N ARG A 148 -31.20 55.98 53.15
CA ARG A 148 -32.37 56.61 52.54
C ARG A 148 -33.63 56.41 53.38
N GLN A 149 -33.87 55.21 53.91
CA GLN A 149 -35.02 54.92 54.76
C GLN A 149 -34.94 55.66 56.10
N ALA A 150 -33.78 55.71 56.73
CA ALA A 150 -33.56 56.47 57.96
C ALA A 150 -33.78 57.97 57.74
N LEU A 151 -33.24 58.53 56.65
CA LEU A 151 -33.45 59.93 56.28
C LEU A 151 -34.91 60.23 55.99
N SER A 152 -35.58 59.39 55.19
CA SER A 152 -37.02 59.54 54.90
C SER A 152 -37.87 59.47 56.16
N LYS A 153 -37.53 58.61 57.13
CA LYS A 153 -38.23 58.54 58.42
C LYS A 153 -38.02 59.81 59.25
N VAL A 154 -36.79 60.34 59.30
CA VAL A 154 -36.50 61.62 59.96
C VAL A 154 -37.27 62.76 59.27
N GLU A 155 -37.29 62.82 57.94
CA GLU A 155 -38.05 63.83 57.17
C GLU A 155 -39.57 63.76 57.44
N GLN A 156 -40.12 62.57 57.70
CA GLN A 156 -41.54 62.39 58.04
C GLN A 156 -41.87 62.74 59.51
N GLU A 157 -40.98 62.43 60.46
CA GLU A 157 -41.19 62.71 61.89
C GLU A 157 -40.89 64.17 62.25
N LEU A 158 -39.96 64.81 61.53
CA LEU A 158 -39.51 66.17 61.83
C LEU A 158 -40.65 67.22 61.79
N PRO A 159 -41.57 67.25 60.80
CA PRO A 159 -42.73 68.14 60.81
C PRO A 159 -43.68 67.93 61.99
N GLN A 160 -43.84 66.69 62.47
CA GLN A 160 -44.76 66.36 63.56
C GLN A 160 -44.29 66.91 64.91
N HIS A 161 -42.97 66.97 65.13
CA HIS A 161 -42.39 67.51 66.36
C HIS A 161 -42.09 69.02 66.31
N LEU A 162 -42.07 69.63 65.13
CA LEU A 162 -41.67 71.03 64.96
C LEU A 162 -42.78 72.07 65.17
N ASN A 163 -44.07 71.69 65.17
CA ASN A 163 -45.13 72.70 65.02
C ASN A 163 -45.38 73.59 66.25
N GLU A 164 -45.50 73.05 67.47
CA GLU A 164 -45.84 73.88 68.66
C GLU A 164 -44.70 73.98 69.69
N GLN A 165 -44.05 72.87 70.05
CA GLN A 165 -43.01 72.85 71.08
C GLN A 165 -41.67 73.45 70.64
N VAL A 166 -41.37 73.44 69.35
CA VAL A 166 -40.15 74.06 68.82
C VAL A 166 -40.38 75.54 68.54
N HIS A 167 -41.56 75.94 68.07
CA HIS A 167 -41.91 77.35 67.90
C HIS A 167 -41.73 78.16 69.19
N GLN A 168 -42.28 77.68 70.33
CA GLN A 168 -42.10 78.37 71.61
C GLN A 168 -40.63 78.38 72.07
N ARG A 169 -39.91 77.26 71.96
CA ARG A 169 -38.49 77.18 72.35
C ARG A 169 -37.58 78.05 71.48
N LEU A 170 -37.86 78.18 70.19
CA LEU A 170 -37.13 79.08 69.29
C LEU A 170 -37.40 80.55 69.64
N ILE A 171 -38.64 80.91 69.98
CA ILE A 171 -39.00 82.26 70.43
C ILE A 171 -38.29 82.58 71.75
N GLU A 172 -38.37 81.71 72.77
CA GLU A 172 -37.70 81.92 74.06
C GLU A 172 -36.19 82.06 73.92
N ARG A 173 -35.55 81.20 73.10
CA ARG A 173 -34.10 81.27 72.86
C ARG A 173 -33.69 82.49 72.05
N GLY A 174 -34.53 82.94 71.11
CA GLY A 174 -34.35 84.19 70.38
C GLY A 174 -34.41 85.40 71.30
N ILE A 175 -35.37 85.43 72.24
CA ILE A 175 -35.50 86.49 73.25
C ILE A 175 -34.26 86.49 74.17
N GLN A 176 -33.79 85.33 74.63
CA GLN A 176 -32.60 85.24 75.48
C GLN A 176 -31.29 85.67 74.79
N MET A 177 -31.17 85.48 73.47
CA MET A 177 -29.99 85.92 72.72
C MET A 177 -29.95 87.43 72.45
N ILE A 178 -31.10 88.10 72.33
CA ILE A 178 -31.17 89.56 72.16
C ILE A 178 -31.09 90.29 73.52
N ALA A 179 -31.54 89.64 74.60
CA ALA A 179 -31.48 90.19 75.95
C ALA A 179 -30.08 90.15 76.59
N ARG A 180 -29.04 89.74 75.85
CA ARG A 180 -27.64 89.79 76.24
C ARG A 180 -26.89 90.73 75.30
#